data_AF-A0A1M6UD93-F1
#
_entry.id   AF-A0A1M6UD93-F1
#
_cell.length_a   1.000
_cell.length_b   1.000
_cell.length_c   1.000
_cell.angle_alpha   90.00
_cell.angle_beta   90.00
_cell.angle_gamma   90.00
#
_symmetry.space_group_name_H-M   'P 1'
#
loop_
_entity.id
_entity.type
_entity.pdbx_description
1 polymer ?
#
loop_
_entity_poly.entity_id
_entity_poly.type
_entity_poly.pdbx_seq_one_letter_code
_entity_poly.pdbx_strand_id
1 'polypeptide(L)' 'GLAAETVTAGDPTFAGPLAGVELGLRVYHAVEPQFKGEVDESVYEEQIGMMEMVLEVDEIIEEMKNIREEFCKFND' A
#
# COMPACT_ATOMS: atom_id res chain seq x y z
N GLY A 1 -5.78 4.58 0.28
CA GLY A 1 -6.92 4.31 -0.62
C GLY A 1 -6.58 4.14 -2.09
N LEU A 2 -6.84 5.17 -2.92
CA LEU A 2 -7.11 5.02 -4.36
C LEU A 2 -6.02 4.33 -5.21
N ALA A 3 -4.73 4.55 -4.91
CA ALA A 3 -3.64 3.94 -5.66
C ALA A 3 -3.50 2.44 -5.37
N ALA A 4 -3.76 2.01 -4.13
CA ALA A 4 -3.75 0.60 -3.75
C ALA A 4 -4.95 -0.13 -4.38
N GLU A 5 -6.13 0.47 -4.32
CA GLU A 5 -7.35 -0.06 -4.93
C GLU A 5 -7.16 -0.26 -6.45
N THR A 6 -6.54 0.70 -7.13
CA THR A 6 -6.26 0.63 -8.58
C THR A 6 -5.32 -0.53 -8.97
N VAL A 7 -4.32 -0.85 -8.15
CA VAL A 7 -3.36 -1.95 -8.43
C VAL A 7 -3.94 -3.31 -8.03
N THR A 8 -4.85 -3.34 -7.06
CA THR A 8 -5.41 -4.58 -6.52
C THR A 8 -6.70 -5.00 -7.24
N ALA A 9 -7.64 -4.06 -7.40
CA ALA A 9 -8.96 -4.25 -8.02
C ALA A 9 -9.06 -3.69 -9.47
N GLY A 10 -7.99 -3.07 -9.99
CA GLY A 10 -8.00 -2.39 -11.29
C GLY A 10 -8.52 -0.95 -11.20
N ASP A 11 -8.14 -0.09 -12.16
CA ASP A 11 -8.50 1.33 -12.15
C ASP A 11 -10.02 1.52 -12.32
N PRO A 12 -10.75 2.06 -11.30
CA PRO A 12 -12.19 2.24 -11.36
C PRO A 12 -12.62 3.33 -12.36
N THR A 13 -11.68 4.17 -12.81
CA THR A 13 -11.91 5.18 -13.85
C THR A 13 -11.80 4.61 -15.27
N PHE A 14 -11.45 3.33 -15.42
CA PHE A 14 -11.29 2.64 -16.71
C PHE A 14 -10.29 3.33 -17.67
N ALA A 15 -9.35 4.10 -17.12
CA ALA A 15 -8.31 4.77 -17.88
C ALA A 15 -6.92 4.18 -17.55
N GLY A 16 -6.06 4.06 -18.56
CA GLY A 16 -4.68 3.58 -18.37
C GLY A 16 -4.50 2.05 -18.42
N PRO A 17 -3.26 1.56 -18.25
CA PRO A 17 -2.88 0.16 -18.51
C PRO A 17 -3.46 -0.87 -17.51
N LEU A 18 -4.11 -0.41 -16.42
CA LEU A 18 -4.72 -1.26 -15.38
C LEU A 18 -6.26 -1.18 -15.36
N ALA A 19 -6.89 -0.57 -16.38
CA ALA A 19 -8.35 -0.55 -16.52
C ALA A 19 -8.92 -1.98 -16.63
N GLY A 20 -9.62 -2.44 -15.59
CA GLY A 20 -10.23 -3.78 -15.55
C GLY A 20 -9.25 -4.95 -15.41
N VAL A 21 -7.97 -4.71 -15.10
CA VAL A 21 -6.97 -5.76 -14.86
C VAL A 21 -6.61 -5.79 -13.37
N GLU A 22 -7.27 -6.69 -12.64
CA GLU A 22 -6.96 -6.99 -11.24
C GLU A 22 -5.66 -7.78 -11.13
N LEU A 23 -4.53 -7.11 -10.88
CA LEU A 23 -3.26 -7.80 -10.65
C LEU A 23 -3.26 -8.58 -9.32
N GLY A 24 -4.13 -8.20 -8.36
CA GLY A 24 -4.28 -8.89 -7.07
C GLY A 24 -3.00 -8.90 -6.22
N LEU A 25 -2.04 -8.02 -6.52
CA LEU A 25 -0.73 -7.95 -5.89
C LEU A 25 -0.85 -7.43 -4.45
N ARG A 26 0.09 -7.83 -3.59
CA ARG A 26 0.19 -7.27 -2.25
C ARG A 26 0.71 -5.83 -2.35
N VAL A 27 -0.13 -4.87 -2.01
CA VAL A 27 0.26 -3.46 -1.90
C VAL A 27 0.46 -3.13 -0.43
N TYR A 28 1.59 -2.51 -0.10
CA TYR A 28 1.91 -2.03 1.25
C TYR A 28 2.13 -0.52 1.21
N HIS A 29 1.71 0.18 2.27
CA HIS A 29 2.12 1.56 2.46
C HIS A 29 3.56 1.60 2.97
N ALA A 30 4.29 2.66 2.65
CA ALA A 30 5.68 2.79 3.06
C ALA A 30 5.83 2.83 4.60
N VAL A 31 4.80 3.30 5.32
CA VAL A 31 4.79 3.34 6.80
C VAL A 31 4.49 1.99 7.44
N GLU A 32 4.22 0.95 6.67
CA GLU A 32 3.98 -0.38 7.22
C GLU A 32 5.28 -1.03 7.71
N PRO A 33 5.25 -1.75 8.85
CA PRO A 33 6.45 -2.36 9.42
C PRO A 33 7.11 -3.38 8.48
N GLN A 34 6.33 -4.04 7.62
CA GLN A 34 6.85 -4.95 6.59
C GLN A 34 7.71 -4.21 5.56
N PHE A 35 7.31 -2.99 5.17
CA PHE A 35 8.10 -2.18 4.25
C PHE A 35 9.32 -1.58 4.95
N LYS A 36 9.12 -1.03 6.16
CA LYS A 36 10.18 -0.44 6.99
C LYS A 36 11.33 -1.41 7.27
N GLY A 37 11.04 -2.70 7.44
CA GLY A 37 12.06 -3.73 7.66
C GLY A 37 12.84 -4.18 6.42
N GLU A 38 12.31 -3.91 5.21
CA GLU A 38 12.92 -4.32 3.94
C GLU A 38 13.79 -3.20 3.32
N VAL A 39 13.70 -1.98 3.83
CA VAL A 39 14.44 -0.81 3.32
C VAL A 39 15.57 -0.40 4.27
N ASP A 40 16.55 0.31 3.73
CA ASP A 40 17.65 0.87 4.52
C ASP A 40 17.10 1.89 5.55
N GLU A 41 17.40 1.65 6.82
CA GLU A 41 16.90 2.44 7.96
C GLU A 41 17.30 3.93 7.84
N SER A 42 18.50 4.21 7.33
CA SER A 42 18.98 5.60 7.19
C SER A 42 18.21 6.38 6.14
N VAL A 43 17.84 5.70 5.04
CA VAL A 43 17.01 6.28 3.97
C VAL A 43 15.56 6.42 4.42
N TYR A 44 15.05 5.45 5.18
CA TYR A 44 13.70 5.51 5.72
C TYR A 44 13.52 6.68 6.68
N GLU A 45 14.45 6.84 7.63
CA GLU A 45 14.39 7.93 8.61
C GLU A 45 14.51 9.31 7.93
N GLU A 46 15.39 9.44 6.94
CA GLU A 46 15.57 10.69 6.19
C GLU A 46 14.32 11.07 5.36
N GLN A 47 13.71 10.10 4.68
CA GLN A 47 12.65 10.38 3.71
C GLN A 47 11.24 10.26 4.29
N ILE A 48 11.03 9.39 5.27
CA ILE A 48 9.70 9.02 5.80
C ILE A 48 9.56 9.32 7.29
N GLY A 49 10.65 9.34 8.07
CA GLY A 49 10.60 9.51 9.53
C GLY A 49 9.80 10.73 10.01
N MET A 50 9.94 11.89 9.34
CA MET A 50 9.13 13.07 9.68
C MET A 50 7.64 12.89 9.37
N MET A 51 7.28 12.19 8.30
CA MET A 51 5.88 11.96 7.93
C MET A 51 5.24 10.85 8.76
N GLU A 52 6.01 9.82 9.16
CA GLU A 52 5.55 8.75 10.05
C GLU A 52 5.05 9.31 11.40
N MET A 53 5.70 10.36 11.92
CA MET A 53 5.28 11.03 13.16
C MET A 53 4.05 11.95 12.99
N VAL A 54 3.66 12.27 11.76
CA VAL A 54 2.56 13.21 11.45
C VAL A 54 1.31 12.47 10.96
N LEU A 55 1.50 11.33 10.30
CA LEU A 55 0.42 10.51 9.76
C LEU A 55 -0.18 9.60 10.84
N GLU A 56 -1.46 9.27 10.70
CA GLU A 56 -2.13 8.24 11.51
C GLU A 56 -1.73 6.85 11.00
N VAL A 57 -0.54 6.39 11.40
CA VAL A 57 0.07 5.14 10.94
C VAL A 57 -0.85 3.93 11.16
N ASP A 58 -1.51 3.85 12.31
CA ASP A 58 -2.40 2.74 12.64
C ASP A 58 -3.64 2.68 11.71
N GLU A 59 -4.25 3.84 11.41
CA GLU A 59 -5.40 3.92 10.49
C GLU A 59 -4.99 3.53 9.06
N ILE A 60 -3.81 3.99 8.61
CA ILE A 60 -3.27 3.63 7.30
C ILE A 60 -3.00 2.13 7.20
N ILE A 61 -2.40 1.53 8.23
CA ILE A 61 -2.15 0.08 8.28
C ILE A 61 -3.47 -0.69 8.21
N GLU A 62 -4.49 -0.25 8.95
CA GLU A 62 -5.82 -0.88 8.96
C GLU A 62 -6.49 -0.78 7.58
N GLU A 63 -6.49 0.40 6.94
CA GLU A 63 -7.04 0.60 5.60
C GLU A 63 -6.35 -0.32 4.58
N MET A 64 -5.02 -0.36 4.58
CA MET A 64 -4.25 -1.19 3.64
C MET A 64 -4.42 -2.69 3.91
N LYS A 65 -4.58 -3.08 5.18
CA LYS A 65 -4.88 -4.46 5.56
C LYS A 65 -6.26 -4.88 5.06
N ASN A 66 -7.28 -4.05 5.25
CA ASN A 66 -8.63 -4.32 4.75
C ASN A 66 -8.64 -4.47 3.23
N ILE A 67 -7.94 -3.58 2.50
CA ILE A 67 -7.81 -3.67 1.04
C ILE A 67 -7.10 -4.97 0.62
N ARG A 68 -6.04 -5.38 1.33
CA ARG A 68 -5.36 -6.66 1.02
C ARG A 68 -6.25 -7.87 1.34
N GLU A 69 -6.97 -7.86 2.45
CA GLU A 69 -7.87 -8.97 2.81
C GLU A 69 -9.02 -9.11 1.80
N GLU A 70 -9.55 -7.99 1.28
CA GLU A 70 -10.67 -7.99 0.32
C GLU A 70 -10.24 -8.29 -1.12
N PHE A 71 -9.05 -7.84 -1.55
CA PHE A 71 -8.67 -7.84 -2.98
C PHE A 71 -7.37 -8.59 -3.31
N CYS A 72 -6.55 -8.98 -2.33
CA CYS A 72 -5.29 -9.68 -2.62
C CYS A 72 -5.53 -11.16 -2.95
N LYS A 73 -4.99 -11.62 -4.08
CA LYS A 73 -5.11 -13.01 -4.55
C LYS A 73 -3.98 -13.92 -4.06
N PHE A 74 -2.96 -13.36 -3.40
CA PHE A 74 -1.79 -14.09 -2.92
C PHE A 74 -1.69 -14.00 -1.41
N ASN A 75 -2.39 -14.88 -0.69
CA ASN A 75 -2.24 -15.05 0.77
C ASN A 75 -1.43 -16.32 1.02
N ASP A 76 -0.10 -16.20 1.06
CA ASP A 76 0.79 -17.27 1.56
C ASP A 76 1.09 -17.02 3.03
#